data_AF-A0A314KR16-F1
#
_entry.id   AF-A0A314KR16-F1
#
_cell.length_a   1.000
_cell.length_b   1.000
_cell.length_c   1.000
_cell.angle_alpha   90.00
_cell.angle_beta   90.00
_cell.angle_gamma   90.00
#
_symmetry.space_group_name_H-M   'P 1'
#
loop_
_entity.id
_entity.type
_entity.pdbx_description
1 polymer ?
#
loop_
_entity_poly.entity_id
_entity_poly.type
_entity_poly.pdbx_seq_one_letter_code
_entity_poly.pdbx_strand_id
1 'polypeptide(L)'
;MPKPFVHRAVNDFVLPRFFFRSDQQKVKGWINNSLNKKWKEFRLKLWHEAEDPLLSKEDIIKNAPEGIPMDQGALYVNYLFKEKTKALCLRNQRIRGQQTLPHTSGAMSLARRRDLMKKMGKEVDRGKVWTETHKRKDGSYVNDQARDIGERIEEIRRQRPENLAEISPNDALGVVFGPEHPGRVRGLGMGAVPTVVFKQTSRRGGCSYMGSSSASAPPPQWVQVMANMRSQLNALTSLFQMTIGNIPEEFAHLFPTPAQAPNLGDGVPSPTRPRRSFDKSGENDS
;
A
#
# COMPACT_ATOMS: atom_id res chain seq x y z
N MET A 1 -12.15 16.60 18.43
CA MET A 1 -13.47 16.45 19.06
C MET A 1 -13.24 16.38 20.57
N PRO A 2 -14.07 17.04 21.40
CA PRO A 2 -13.91 16.99 22.85
C PRO A 2 -13.96 15.54 23.37
N LYS A 3 -13.01 15.15 24.22
CA LYS A 3 -12.97 13.80 24.82
C LYS A 3 -14.28 13.43 25.54
N PRO A 4 -14.94 14.34 26.30
CA PRO A 4 -16.19 14.02 26.98
C PRO A 4 -17.33 13.64 26.01
N PHE A 5 -17.40 14.31 24.85
CA PHE A 5 -18.39 14.00 23.83
C PHE A 5 -18.17 12.58 23.26
N VAL A 6 -16.93 12.25 22.91
CA VAL A 6 -16.61 10.91 22.37
C VAL A 6 -16.93 9.83 23.40
N HIS A 7 -16.59 10.07 24.67
CA HIS A 7 -16.89 9.15 25.76
C HIS A 7 -18.40 8.88 25.88
N ARG A 8 -19.21 9.95 25.88
CA ARG A 8 -20.68 9.87 25.94
C ARG A 8 -21.25 9.14 24.72
N ALA A 9 -20.82 9.54 23.52
CA ALA A 9 -21.26 8.92 22.27
C ALA A 9 -21.01 7.40 22.25
N VAL A 10 -19.84 6.98 22.75
CA VAL A 10 -19.47 5.57 22.84
C VAL A 10 -20.31 4.83 23.88
N ASN A 11 -20.30 5.29 25.13
CA ASN A 11 -20.83 4.50 26.24
C ASN A 11 -22.36 4.57 26.34
N ASP A 12 -22.96 5.70 25.95
CA ASP A 12 -24.40 5.93 26.19
C ASP A 12 -25.23 5.56 24.97
N PHE A 13 -24.65 5.57 23.76
CA PHE A 13 -25.38 5.32 22.52
C PHE A 13 -24.93 4.08 21.76
N VAL A 14 -23.62 3.78 21.72
CA VAL A 14 -23.10 2.67 20.90
C VAL A 14 -23.05 1.37 21.69
N LEU A 15 -22.37 1.35 22.84
CA LEU A 15 -22.22 0.13 23.64
C LEU A 15 -23.56 -0.50 24.10
N PRO A 16 -24.62 0.27 24.42
CA PRO A 16 -25.90 -0.32 24.84
C PRO A 16 -26.70 -0.95 23.70
N ARG A 17 -26.43 -0.56 22.44
CA ARG A 17 -27.22 -0.97 21.27
C ARG A 17 -26.55 -2.03 20.40
N PHE A 18 -25.24 -2.19 20.55
CA PHE A 18 -24.45 -3.07 19.68
C PHE A 18 -23.60 -4.02 20.51
N PHE A 19 -23.67 -5.30 20.17
CA PHE A 19 -22.79 -6.31 20.71
C PHE A 19 -21.49 -6.39 19.91
N PHE A 20 -20.35 -6.30 20.60
CA PHE A 20 -19.02 -6.38 19.98
C PHE A 20 -18.28 -7.64 20.45
N ARG A 21 -17.88 -8.50 19.50
CA ARG A 21 -17.01 -9.65 19.78
C ARG A 21 -15.53 -9.28 19.94
N SER A 22 -15.17 -8.04 19.60
CA SER A 22 -13.80 -7.53 19.65
C SER A 22 -13.52 -6.84 20.98
N ASP A 23 -12.24 -6.74 21.32
CA ASP A 23 -11.76 -5.97 22.47
C ASP A 23 -12.36 -4.55 22.50
N GLN A 24 -12.80 -4.13 23.69
CA GLN A 24 -13.52 -2.87 23.87
C GLN A 24 -12.64 -1.66 23.56
N GLN A 25 -11.33 -1.70 23.84
CA GLN A 25 -10.44 -0.59 23.51
C GLN A 25 -10.27 -0.44 22.00
N LYS A 26 -10.13 -1.55 21.26
CA LYS A 26 -10.10 -1.55 19.79
C LYS A 26 -11.38 -0.98 19.19
N VAL A 27 -12.53 -1.38 19.72
CA VAL A 27 -13.84 -0.86 19.32
C VAL A 27 -13.94 0.65 19.57
N LYS A 28 -13.56 1.11 20.77
CA LYS A 28 -13.52 2.54 21.11
C LYS A 28 -12.62 3.34 20.17
N GLY A 29 -11.43 2.82 19.87
CA GLY A 29 -10.49 3.45 18.93
C GLY A 29 -11.08 3.58 17.52
N TRP A 30 -11.73 2.53 17.02
CA TRP A 30 -12.39 2.55 15.71
C TRP A 30 -13.56 3.54 15.66
N ILE A 31 -14.43 3.54 16.68
CA ILE A 31 -15.56 4.48 16.78
C ILE A 31 -15.05 5.92 16.80
N ASN A 32 -14.02 6.21 17.60
CA ASN A 32 -13.41 7.53 17.65
C ASN A 32 -12.88 7.97 16.28
N ASN A 33 -12.21 7.08 15.53
CA ASN A 33 -11.74 7.40 14.17
C ASN A 33 -12.91 7.69 13.21
N SER A 34 -13.98 6.89 13.28
CA SER A 34 -15.19 7.08 12.47
C SER A 34 -15.92 8.39 12.79
N LEU A 35 -16.09 8.73 14.08
CA LEU A 35 -16.69 9.97 14.54
C LEU A 35 -15.84 11.19 14.14
N ASN A 36 -14.53 11.12 14.33
CA ASN A 36 -13.63 12.20 13.91
C ASN A 36 -13.66 12.43 12.39
N LYS A 37 -13.78 11.37 11.59
CA LYS A 37 -13.94 11.50 10.13
C LYS A 37 -15.24 12.23 9.79
N LYS A 38 -16.38 11.77 10.32
CA LYS A 38 -17.70 12.39 10.10
C LYS A 38 -17.73 13.85 10.55
N TRP A 39 -17.12 14.16 11.69
CA TRP A 39 -17.01 15.52 12.20
C TRP A 39 -16.17 16.44 11.31
N LYS A 40 -15.07 15.93 10.74
CA LYS A 40 -14.27 16.69 9.77
C LYS A 40 -15.06 16.95 8.49
N GLU A 41 -15.74 15.94 7.96
CA GLU A 41 -16.58 16.05 6.76
C GLU A 41 -17.73 17.04 6.98
N PHE A 42 -18.42 16.96 8.12
CA PHE A 42 -19.49 17.89 8.48
C PHE A 42 -19.02 19.34 8.56
N ARG A 43 -17.91 19.62 9.27
CA ARG A 43 -17.36 20.98 9.33
C ARG A 43 -16.87 21.50 7.99
N LEU A 44 -16.37 20.62 7.12
CA LEU A 44 -15.95 21.01 5.77
C LEU A 44 -17.17 21.33 4.90
N LYS A 45 -18.25 20.56 5.02
CA LYS A 45 -19.51 20.85 4.35
C LYS A 45 -20.05 22.23 4.76
N LEU A 46 -20.14 22.49 6.07
CA LEU A 46 -20.56 23.78 6.59
C LEU A 46 -19.68 24.94 6.09
N TRP A 47 -18.38 24.70 6.00
CA TRP A 47 -17.47 25.69 5.43
C TRP A 47 -17.76 25.96 3.96
N HIS A 48 -17.96 24.93 3.12
CA HIS A 48 -18.30 25.13 1.70
C HIS A 48 -19.65 25.81 1.48
N GLU A 49 -20.59 25.66 2.41
CA GLU A 49 -21.89 26.34 2.37
C GLU A 49 -21.80 27.80 2.83
N ALA A 50 -20.86 28.12 3.73
CA ALA A 50 -20.67 29.45 4.31
C ALA A 50 -19.58 30.30 3.62
N GLU A 51 -18.64 29.67 2.92
CA GLU A 51 -17.55 30.34 2.23
C GLU A 51 -18.06 31.02 0.97
N ASP A 52 -18.19 32.34 1.03
CA ASP A 52 -18.41 33.20 -0.13
C ASP A 52 -17.18 34.09 -0.34
N PRO A 53 -16.48 33.99 -1.49
CA PRO A 53 -15.35 34.86 -1.82
C PRO A 53 -15.66 36.36 -1.79
N LEU A 54 -16.93 36.75 -1.88
CA LEU A 54 -17.39 38.14 -1.85
C LEU A 54 -17.61 38.67 -0.44
N LEU A 55 -17.70 37.79 0.57
CA LEU A 55 -17.93 38.19 1.95
C LEU A 55 -16.61 38.46 2.69
N SER A 56 -16.63 39.47 3.56
CA SER A 56 -15.54 39.67 4.51
C SER A 56 -15.51 38.53 5.54
N LYS A 57 -14.36 38.35 6.19
CA LYS A 57 -14.21 37.37 7.26
C LYS A 57 -15.21 37.65 8.40
N GLU A 58 -15.45 38.91 8.72
CA GLU A 58 -16.35 39.36 9.75
C GLU A 58 -17.81 39.03 9.40
N ASP A 59 -18.18 39.18 8.12
CA ASP A 59 -19.53 38.84 7.64
C ASP A 59 -19.76 37.33 7.61
N ILE A 60 -18.75 36.53 7.23
CA ILE A 60 -18.81 35.07 7.34
C ILE A 60 -19.03 34.64 8.80
N ILE A 61 -18.43 35.34 9.77
CA ILE A 61 -18.63 35.05 11.20
C ILE A 61 -20.04 35.41 11.66
N LYS A 62 -20.59 36.54 11.21
CA LYS A 62 -21.97 36.96 11.53
C LYS A 62 -23.00 36.02 10.91
N ASN A 63 -22.71 35.50 9.73
CA ASN A 63 -23.57 34.56 8.99
C ASN A 63 -23.34 33.09 9.42
N ALA A 64 -22.97 32.86 10.68
CA ALA A 64 -22.74 31.50 11.18
C ALA A 64 -23.99 30.62 10.96
N PRO A 65 -23.82 29.36 10.49
CA PRO A 65 -24.96 28.47 10.26
C PRO A 65 -25.81 28.23 11.52
N GLU A 66 -27.11 28.03 11.32
CA GLU A 66 -28.06 27.74 12.39
C GLU A 66 -27.60 26.55 13.26
N GLY A 67 -27.69 26.69 14.57
CA GLY A 67 -27.26 25.68 15.54
C GLY A 67 -25.76 25.68 15.87
N ILE A 68 -24.96 26.58 15.28
CA ILE A 68 -23.56 26.78 15.65
C ILE A 68 -23.42 28.08 16.45
N PRO A 69 -22.94 28.02 17.71
CA PRO A 69 -22.64 29.22 18.48
C PRO A 69 -21.65 30.12 17.75
N MET A 70 -21.94 31.42 17.68
CA MET A 70 -21.15 32.41 16.93
C MET A 70 -19.69 32.45 17.38
N ASP A 71 -19.41 32.30 18.67
CA ASP A 71 -18.05 32.23 19.24
C ASP A 71 -17.27 31.00 18.70
N GLN A 72 -17.92 29.84 18.63
CA GLN A 72 -17.34 28.62 18.06
C GLN A 72 -17.13 28.75 16.54
N GLY A 73 -18.09 29.36 15.85
CA GLY A 73 -17.98 29.70 14.42
C GLY A 73 -16.79 30.61 14.16
N ALA A 74 -16.67 31.69 14.92
CA ALA A 74 -15.56 32.63 14.86
C ALA A 74 -14.20 31.95 15.06
N LEU A 75 -14.06 31.05 16.04
CA LEU A 75 -12.83 30.29 16.25
C LEU A 75 -12.46 29.44 15.03
N TYR A 76 -13.44 28.81 14.39
CA TYR A 76 -13.21 27.98 13.21
C TYR A 76 -12.83 28.80 11.97
N VAL A 77 -13.56 29.89 11.70
CA VAL A 77 -13.24 30.83 10.61
C VAL A 77 -11.84 31.41 10.81
N ASN A 78 -11.52 31.90 12.02
CA ASN A 78 -10.19 32.37 12.37
C ASN A 78 -9.11 31.32 12.10
N TYR A 79 -9.35 30.06 12.47
CA TYR A 79 -8.42 28.97 12.20
C TYR A 79 -8.18 28.75 10.70
N LEU A 80 -9.22 28.79 9.87
CA LEU A 80 -9.12 28.59 8.42
C LEU A 80 -8.39 29.74 7.71
N PHE A 81 -8.61 30.98 8.17
CA PHE A 81 -7.98 32.17 7.58
C PHE A 81 -6.48 32.31 7.91
N LYS A 82 -5.96 31.60 8.91
CA LYS A 82 -4.52 31.59 9.22
C LYS A 82 -3.72 31.14 7.99
N GLU A 83 -2.68 31.89 7.64
CA GLU A 83 -1.79 31.57 6.50
C GLU A 83 -1.24 30.16 6.57
N LYS A 84 -0.82 29.72 7.76
CA LYS A 84 -0.34 28.35 8.01
C LYS A 84 -1.38 27.29 7.66
N THR A 85 -2.66 27.54 7.96
CA THR A 85 -3.76 26.63 7.62
C THR A 85 -4.01 26.63 6.12
N LYS A 86 -4.06 27.81 5.47
CA LYS A 86 -4.20 27.92 4.01
C LYS A 86 -3.08 27.18 3.27
N ALA A 87 -1.84 27.40 3.68
CA ALA A 87 -0.67 26.73 3.11
C ALA A 87 -0.75 25.19 3.27
N LEU A 88 -1.21 24.72 4.44
CA LEU A 88 -1.43 23.29 4.67
C LEU A 88 -2.53 22.72 3.77
N CYS A 89 -3.65 23.43 3.60
CA CYS A 89 -4.75 23.03 2.73
C CYS A 89 -4.29 22.93 1.26
N LEU A 90 -3.60 23.95 0.74
CA LEU A 90 -3.05 23.97 -0.62
C LEU A 90 -2.05 22.83 -0.85
N ARG A 91 -1.15 22.59 0.13
CA ARG A 91 -0.23 21.46 0.07
C ARG A 91 -0.97 20.13 0.00
N ASN A 92 -1.98 19.93 0.84
CA ASN A 92 -2.77 18.70 0.86
C ASN A 92 -3.59 18.51 -0.42
N GLN A 93 -4.11 19.58 -1.00
CA GLN A 93 -4.80 19.55 -2.29
C GLN A 93 -3.84 19.14 -3.42
N ARG A 94 -2.63 19.70 -3.44
CA ARG A 94 -1.58 19.30 -4.39
C ARG A 94 -1.21 17.82 -4.25
N ILE A 95 -0.98 17.35 -3.02
CA ILE A 95 -0.68 15.93 -2.75
C ILE A 95 -1.84 15.03 -3.20
N ARG A 96 -3.09 15.45 -2.98
CA ARG A 96 -4.27 14.71 -3.44
C ARG A 96 -4.33 14.64 -4.97
N GLY A 97 -4.01 15.74 -5.66
CA GLY A 97 -3.94 15.79 -7.12
C GLY A 97 -2.85 14.89 -7.71
N GLN A 98 -1.83 14.54 -6.93
CA GLN A 98 -0.76 13.62 -7.33
C GLN A 98 -1.11 12.14 -7.08
N GLN A 99 -2.33 11.81 -6.61
CA GLN A 99 -2.72 10.43 -6.38
C GLN A 99 -2.97 9.70 -7.72
N THR A 100 -2.04 8.84 -8.11
CA THR A 100 -2.10 8.11 -9.40
C THR A 100 -2.76 6.74 -9.33
N LEU A 101 -3.04 6.23 -8.13
CA LEU A 101 -3.65 4.91 -7.91
C LEU A 101 -5.04 5.09 -7.28
N PRO A 102 -6.07 5.37 -8.10
CA PRO A 102 -7.44 5.44 -7.63
C PRO A 102 -7.96 4.04 -7.32
N HIS A 103 -8.83 3.98 -6.33
CA HIS A 103 -9.48 2.77 -5.85
C HIS A 103 -10.91 2.69 -6.40
N THR A 104 -11.43 1.47 -6.65
CA THR A 104 -12.73 1.24 -7.33
C THR A 104 -13.86 0.78 -6.42
N SER A 105 -13.62 0.55 -5.12
CA SER A 105 -14.69 0.01 -4.25
C SER A 105 -15.72 1.06 -3.81
N GLY A 106 -15.62 2.30 -4.27
CA GLY A 106 -16.57 3.37 -3.95
C GLY A 106 -16.68 3.62 -2.44
N ALA A 107 -17.91 3.82 -1.95
CA ALA A 107 -18.19 4.03 -0.52
C ALA A 107 -17.98 2.77 0.35
N MET A 108 -17.68 1.61 -0.25
CA MET A 108 -17.51 0.37 0.49
C MET A 108 -16.13 0.32 1.16
N SER A 109 -16.13 0.15 2.48
CA SER A 109 -14.87 -0.03 3.23
C SER A 109 -14.12 -1.29 2.82
N LEU A 110 -12.79 -1.27 2.91
CA LEU A 110 -11.94 -2.44 2.67
C LEU A 110 -12.30 -3.63 3.59
N ALA A 111 -12.74 -3.37 4.82
CA ALA A 111 -13.18 -4.42 5.74
C ALA A 111 -14.44 -5.15 5.22
N ARG A 112 -15.42 -4.39 4.72
CA ARG A 112 -16.62 -4.97 4.08
C ARG A 112 -16.27 -5.70 2.79
N ARG A 113 -15.38 -5.15 1.96
CA ARG A 113 -14.91 -5.80 0.74
C ARG A 113 -14.25 -7.14 1.05
N ARG A 114 -13.40 -7.18 2.08
CA ARG A 114 -12.76 -8.40 2.57
C ARG A 114 -13.78 -9.45 2.99
N ASP A 115 -14.79 -9.05 3.78
CA ASP A 115 -15.84 -9.96 4.24
C ASP A 115 -16.65 -10.54 3.07
N LEU A 116 -16.98 -9.71 2.07
CA LEU A 116 -17.65 -10.17 0.85
C LEU A 116 -16.79 -11.16 0.06
N MET A 117 -15.48 -10.90 -0.09
CA MET A 117 -14.57 -11.85 -0.74
C MET A 117 -14.58 -13.21 -0.03
N LYS A 118 -14.49 -13.22 1.30
CA LYS A 118 -14.57 -14.46 2.10
C LYS A 118 -15.89 -15.20 1.88
N LYS A 119 -17.02 -14.48 1.88
CA LYS A 119 -18.35 -15.06 1.66
C LYS A 119 -18.52 -15.66 0.26
N MET A 120 -17.83 -15.11 -0.74
CA MET A 120 -17.79 -15.67 -2.10
C MET A 120 -16.75 -16.80 -2.26
N GLY A 121 -16.12 -17.25 -1.17
CA GLY A 121 -15.07 -18.28 -1.22
C GLY A 121 -13.78 -17.82 -1.90
N LYS A 122 -13.59 -16.51 -2.12
CA LYS A 122 -12.34 -15.98 -2.67
C LYS A 122 -11.24 -16.05 -1.61
N GLU A 123 -10.02 -16.34 -2.04
CA GLU A 123 -8.82 -16.19 -1.22
C GLU A 123 -8.65 -14.72 -0.79
N VAL A 124 -8.25 -14.51 0.46
CA VAL A 124 -8.17 -13.17 1.06
C VAL A 124 -6.85 -12.94 1.77
N ASP A 125 -5.99 -12.15 1.14
CA ASP A 125 -4.81 -11.53 1.72
C ASP A 125 -4.75 -10.02 1.40
N ARG A 126 -3.74 -9.30 1.92
CA ARG A 126 -3.57 -7.86 1.68
C ARG A 126 -3.39 -7.52 0.19
N GLY A 127 -2.63 -8.32 -0.54
CA GLY A 127 -2.42 -8.21 -1.98
C GLY A 127 -3.71 -8.48 -2.77
N LYS A 128 -4.44 -9.57 -2.48
CA LYS A 128 -5.72 -9.87 -3.13
C LYS A 128 -6.76 -8.78 -2.91
N VAL A 129 -6.87 -8.26 -1.68
CA VAL A 129 -7.73 -7.12 -1.40
C VAL A 129 -7.28 -5.89 -2.20
N TRP A 130 -5.98 -5.63 -2.30
CA TRP A 130 -5.48 -4.53 -3.12
C TRP A 130 -5.88 -4.72 -4.59
N THR A 131 -5.61 -5.87 -5.20
CA THR A 131 -5.93 -6.19 -6.60
C THR A 131 -7.42 -6.06 -6.90
N GLU A 132 -8.28 -6.67 -6.09
CA GLU A 132 -9.75 -6.59 -6.23
C GLU A 132 -10.25 -5.14 -6.19
N THR A 133 -9.58 -4.30 -5.40
CA THR A 133 -10.02 -2.93 -5.16
C THR A 133 -9.42 -1.91 -6.14
N HIS A 134 -8.55 -2.34 -7.06
CA HIS A 134 -8.01 -1.55 -8.17
C HIS A 134 -8.44 -2.11 -9.54
N LYS A 135 -9.39 -3.05 -9.54
CA LYS A 135 -10.06 -3.55 -10.74
C LYS A 135 -11.47 -2.97 -10.88
N ARG A 136 -11.89 -2.74 -12.12
CA ARG A 136 -13.25 -2.38 -12.49
C ARG A 136 -14.16 -3.61 -12.45
N LYS A 137 -15.47 -3.42 -12.66
CA LYS A 137 -16.45 -4.52 -12.65
C LYS A 137 -16.23 -5.54 -13.76
N ASP A 138 -15.65 -5.10 -14.89
CA ASP A 138 -15.26 -5.94 -16.03
C ASP A 138 -13.95 -6.75 -15.79
N GLY A 139 -13.29 -6.55 -14.64
CA GLY A 139 -12.03 -7.22 -14.29
C GLY A 139 -10.76 -6.52 -14.76
N SER A 140 -10.87 -5.47 -15.58
CA SER A 140 -9.73 -4.65 -16.02
C SER A 140 -9.20 -3.77 -14.88
N TYR A 141 -7.91 -3.41 -14.91
CA TYR A 141 -7.34 -2.47 -13.96
C TYR A 141 -7.78 -1.03 -14.23
N VAL A 142 -7.76 -0.18 -13.21
CA VAL A 142 -8.14 1.24 -13.35
C VAL A 142 -7.26 2.01 -14.32
N ASN A 143 -5.98 1.69 -14.36
CA ASN A 143 -4.94 2.26 -15.22
C ASN A 143 -3.74 1.31 -15.31
N ASP A 144 -2.78 1.63 -16.19
CA ASP A 144 -1.59 0.82 -16.45
C ASP A 144 -0.71 0.67 -15.20
N GLN A 145 -0.51 1.75 -14.44
CA GLN A 145 0.28 1.69 -13.20
C GLN A 145 -0.32 0.69 -12.19
N ALA A 146 -1.66 0.66 -12.05
CA ALA A 146 -2.33 -0.30 -11.19
C ALA A 146 -2.23 -1.74 -11.72
N ARG A 147 -2.22 -1.92 -13.05
CA ARG A 147 -1.96 -3.21 -13.69
C ARG A 147 -0.57 -3.72 -13.32
N ASP A 148 0.47 -2.92 -13.57
CA ASP A 148 1.86 -3.31 -13.36
C ASP A 148 2.12 -3.69 -11.89
N ILE A 149 1.55 -2.92 -10.95
CA ILE A 149 1.60 -3.23 -9.51
C ILE A 149 0.83 -4.53 -9.19
N GLY A 150 -0.36 -4.69 -9.74
CA GLY A 150 -1.20 -5.88 -9.50
C GLY A 150 -0.56 -7.16 -10.02
N GLU A 151 0.05 -7.12 -11.21
CA GLU A 151 0.80 -8.22 -11.79
C GLU A 151 2.03 -8.56 -10.95
N ARG A 152 2.77 -7.54 -10.47
CA ARG A 152 3.91 -7.77 -9.59
C ARG A 152 3.52 -8.37 -8.24
N ILE A 153 2.36 -8.01 -7.69
CA ILE A 153 1.82 -8.63 -6.49
C ILE A 153 1.55 -10.12 -6.75
N GLU A 154 0.86 -10.46 -7.84
CA GLU A 154 0.58 -11.86 -8.17
C GLU A 154 1.84 -12.68 -8.47
N GLU A 155 2.84 -12.08 -9.11
CA GLU A 155 4.15 -12.71 -9.34
C GLU A 155 4.81 -13.12 -8.01
N ILE A 156 4.91 -12.18 -7.06
CA ILE A 156 5.52 -12.47 -5.74
C ILE A 156 4.71 -13.52 -4.98
N ARG A 157 3.38 -13.50 -5.09
CA ARG A 157 2.50 -14.52 -4.50
C ARG A 157 2.78 -15.91 -5.07
N ARG A 158 3.02 -16.01 -6.39
CA ARG A 158 3.36 -17.29 -7.05
C ARG A 158 4.73 -17.81 -6.63
N GLN A 159 5.69 -16.92 -6.42
CA GLN A 159 7.06 -17.28 -6.00
C GLN A 159 7.16 -17.65 -4.51
N ARG A 160 6.22 -17.20 -3.67
CA ARG A 160 6.27 -17.33 -2.19
C ARG A 160 4.93 -17.79 -1.59
N PRO A 161 4.43 -18.98 -1.95
CA PRO A 161 3.13 -19.47 -1.48
C PRO A 161 3.06 -19.65 0.05
N GLU A 162 4.19 -19.91 0.71
CA GLU A 162 4.31 -20.09 2.16
C GLU A 162 3.98 -18.83 2.97
N ASN A 163 4.02 -17.65 2.33
CA ASN A 163 3.81 -16.35 2.98
C ASN A 163 2.40 -15.76 2.77
N LEU A 164 1.44 -16.55 2.25
CA LEU A 164 0.12 -16.05 1.86
C LEU A 164 -0.88 -15.90 3.02
N ALA A 165 -0.77 -16.73 4.05
CA ALA A 165 -1.79 -16.81 5.11
C ALA A 165 -1.63 -15.75 6.22
N GLU A 166 -0.40 -15.34 6.53
CA GLU A 166 -0.12 -14.41 7.63
C GLU A 166 0.16 -12.98 7.14
N ILE A 167 -0.48 -12.00 7.78
CA ILE A 167 -0.23 -10.59 7.49
C ILE A 167 1.16 -10.22 7.99
N SER A 168 2.06 -9.87 7.07
CA SER A 168 3.47 -9.57 7.35
C SER A 168 3.92 -8.27 6.69
N PRO A 169 4.91 -7.55 7.25
CA PRO A 169 5.57 -6.45 6.55
C PRO A 169 6.19 -6.88 5.21
N ASN A 170 6.55 -8.16 5.08
CA ASN A 170 7.20 -8.74 3.91
C ASN A 170 6.25 -9.56 3.03
N ASP A 171 4.93 -9.41 3.21
CA ASP A 171 3.95 -9.97 2.29
C ASP A 171 4.07 -9.32 0.89
N ALA A 172 3.43 -9.90 -0.12
CA ALA A 172 3.55 -9.43 -1.51
C ALA A 172 3.24 -7.91 -1.64
N LEU A 173 2.26 -7.41 -0.88
CA LEU A 173 1.92 -5.98 -0.90
C LEU A 173 3.04 -5.13 -0.26
N GLY A 174 3.59 -5.57 0.87
CA GLY A 174 4.71 -4.93 1.55
C GLY A 174 6.00 -4.94 0.73
N VAL A 175 6.28 -6.01 -0.02
CA VAL A 175 7.44 -6.07 -0.93
C VAL A 175 7.30 -5.06 -2.08
N VAL A 176 6.10 -4.92 -2.66
CA VAL A 176 5.87 -4.01 -3.79
C VAL A 176 5.89 -2.54 -3.38
N PHE A 177 5.25 -2.20 -2.25
CA PHE A 177 5.15 -0.81 -1.79
C PHE A 177 6.26 -0.39 -0.81
N GLY A 178 7.06 -1.33 -0.33
CA GLY A 178 8.04 -1.11 0.72
C GLY A 178 7.40 -0.89 2.10
N PRO A 179 8.18 -0.33 3.04
CA PRO A 179 7.74 -0.12 4.42
C PRO A 179 6.41 0.64 4.54
N GLU A 180 5.62 0.27 5.56
CA GLU A 180 4.38 0.96 5.86
C GLU A 180 4.63 2.31 6.55
N HIS A 181 3.79 3.28 6.25
CA HIS A 181 3.82 4.56 6.95
C HIS A 181 3.29 4.42 8.39
N PRO A 182 3.77 5.24 9.34
CA PRO A 182 3.20 5.29 10.68
C PRO A 182 1.68 5.53 10.64
N GLY A 183 0.94 4.77 11.44
CA GLY A 183 -0.49 4.98 11.64
C GLY A 183 -1.44 4.39 10.60
N ARG A 184 -0.96 3.73 9.54
CA ARG A 184 -1.84 3.00 8.60
C ARG A 184 -1.13 1.82 7.93
N VAL A 185 -1.80 0.67 7.85
CA VAL A 185 -1.39 -0.48 7.02
C VAL A 185 -2.21 -0.51 5.74
N ARG A 186 -1.55 -0.61 4.57
CA ARG A 186 -2.20 -0.74 3.26
C ARG A 186 -2.98 -2.05 3.18
N GLY A 187 -4.11 -2.04 2.47
CA GLY A 187 -4.98 -3.21 2.30
C GLY A 187 -5.87 -3.55 3.49
N LEU A 188 -5.64 -3.04 4.71
CA LEU A 188 -6.40 -3.44 5.91
C LEU A 188 -7.61 -2.55 6.26
N GLY A 189 -7.63 -1.30 5.78
CA GLY A 189 -8.71 -0.36 6.05
C GLY A 189 -8.44 0.56 7.23
N MET A 190 -9.50 1.16 7.77
CA MET A 190 -9.41 2.16 8.84
C MET A 190 -9.05 1.51 10.17
N GLY A 191 -8.11 2.12 10.91
CA GLY A 191 -7.74 1.70 12.27
C GLY A 191 -6.65 0.62 12.34
N ALA A 192 -6.24 0.04 11.21
CA ALA A 192 -5.13 -0.89 11.16
C ALA A 192 -3.79 -0.12 11.18
N VAL A 193 -3.02 -0.26 12.26
CA VAL A 193 -1.72 0.41 12.44
C VAL A 193 -0.58 -0.61 12.48
N PRO A 194 0.62 -0.30 11.95
CA PRO A 194 1.72 -1.27 11.86
C PRO A 194 2.10 -1.93 13.19
N THR A 195 2.14 -1.15 14.29
CA THR A 195 2.51 -1.66 15.63
C THR A 195 1.59 -2.75 16.16
N VAL A 196 0.29 -2.68 15.81
CA VAL A 196 -0.71 -3.67 16.23
C VAL A 196 -0.75 -4.84 15.27
N VAL A 197 -0.67 -4.57 13.97
CA VAL A 197 -0.84 -5.57 12.92
C VAL A 197 0.38 -6.47 12.81
N PHE A 198 1.59 -5.89 12.79
CA PHE A 198 2.83 -6.63 12.63
C PHE A 198 3.49 -7.00 13.96
N LYS A 199 2.82 -6.68 15.08
CA LYS A 199 3.35 -6.87 16.45
C LYS A 199 4.74 -6.25 16.65
N GLN A 200 5.08 -5.21 15.88
CA GLN A 200 6.34 -4.50 16.02
C GLN A 200 6.28 -3.59 17.24
N THR A 201 7.04 -3.92 18.29
CA THR A 201 7.30 -3.00 19.40
C THR A 201 8.13 -1.85 18.84
N SER A 202 7.59 -0.63 18.81
CA SER A 202 8.41 0.52 18.45
C SER A 202 9.52 0.68 19.48
N ARG A 203 10.77 0.41 19.11
CA ARG A 203 11.89 0.99 19.85
C ARG A 203 11.75 2.51 19.70
N ARG A 204 11.33 3.17 20.77
CA ARG A 204 11.34 4.62 20.93
C ARG A 204 12.77 5.11 20.61
N GLY A 205 12.91 5.85 19.51
CA GLY A 205 14.08 6.65 19.20
C GLY A 205 13.61 7.98 18.60
N GLY A 206 13.60 9.01 19.44
CA GLY A 206 13.36 10.44 19.19
C GLY A 206 12.79 10.88 17.84
N CYS A 207 11.51 11.29 17.82
CA CYS A 207 10.99 12.18 16.78
C CYS A 207 11.06 13.62 17.31
N SER A 208 12.13 14.33 16.95
CA SER A 208 12.09 15.79 16.86
C SER A 208 11.58 16.13 15.47
N TYR A 209 10.37 16.69 15.41
CA TYR A 209 9.74 17.16 14.18
C TYR A 209 10.51 18.37 13.66
N MET A 210 11.32 18.19 12.61
CA MET A 210 11.85 19.30 11.80
C MET A 210 11.45 19.11 10.33
N GLY A 211 11.14 20.25 9.71
CA GLY A 211 10.50 20.37 8.41
C GLY A 211 11.26 19.72 7.26
N SER A 212 10.49 19.43 6.22
CA SER A 212 10.94 18.90 4.94
C SER A 212 11.80 19.95 4.23
N SER A 213 13.12 19.73 4.20
CA SER A 213 14.02 20.35 3.23
C SER A 213 14.53 19.25 2.31
N SER A 214 14.33 19.45 1.01
CA SER A 214 14.89 18.63 -0.05
C SER A 214 16.41 18.75 -0.06
N ALA A 215 17.07 17.77 0.54
CA ALA A 215 18.44 17.41 0.23
C ALA A 215 18.47 15.87 0.26
N SER A 216 18.99 15.26 -0.80
CA SER A 216 19.18 13.81 -0.85
C SER A 216 20.08 13.40 0.31
N ALA A 217 19.48 12.84 1.37
CA ALA A 217 20.24 12.28 2.46
C ALA A 217 21.12 11.14 1.89
N PRO A 218 22.40 11.06 2.27
CA PRO A 218 23.21 9.92 1.88
C PRO A 218 22.53 8.63 2.36
N PRO A 219 22.63 7.53 1.59
CA PRO A 219 22.04 6.25 1.99
C PRO A 219 22.42 5.93 3.44
N PRO A 220 21.46 5.51 4.29
CA PRO A 220 21.77 5.09 5.64
C PRO A 220 22.92 4.08 5.64
N GLN A 221 23.82 4.16 6.63
CA GLN A 221 25.03 3.32 6.70
C GLN A 221 24.74 1.82 6.50
N TRP A 222 23.58 1.34 6.96
CA TRP A 222 23.16 -0.05 6.77
C TRP A 222 22.95 -0.43 5.28
N VAL A 223 22.54 0.51 4.43
CA VAL A 223 22.39 0.28 2.97
C VAL A 223 23.76 0.03 2.34
N GLN A 224 24.77 0.81 2.73
CA GLN A 224 26.16 0.64 2.29
C GLN A 224 26.73 -0.71 2.77
N VAL A 225 26.47 -1.06 4.04
CA VAL A 225 26.88 -2.35 4.63
C VAL A 225 26.24 -3.53 3.90
N MET A 226 24.95 -3.45 3.57
CA MET A 226 24.24 -4.49 2.82
C MET A 226 24.75 -4.62 1.38
N ALA A 227 25.07 -3.50 0.72
CA ALA A 227 25.68 -3.51 -0.61
C ALA A 227 27.07 -4.16 -0.57
N ASN A 228 27.87 -3.87 0.45
CA ASN A 228 29.20 -4.46 0.62
C ASN A 228 29.12 -5.97 0.90
N MET A 229 28.22 -6.42 1.78
CA MET A 229 28.01 -7.85 2.04
C MET A 229 27.55 -8.60 0.79
N ARG A 230 26.62 -8.02 0.00
CA ARG A 230 26.20 -8.62 -1.28
C ARG A 230 27.34 -8.74 -2.27
N SER A 231 28.18 -7.70 -2.37
CA SER A 231 29.37 -7.73 -3.23
C SER A 231 30.35 -8.83 -2.80
N GLN A 232 30.62 -8.94 -1.50
CA GLN A 232 31.51 -9.98 -0.95
C GLN A 232 30.96 -11.40 -1.19
N LEU A 233 29.66 -11.62 -1.02
CA LEU A 233 29.02 -12.91 -1.30
C LEU A 233 29.08 -13.26 -2.79
N ASN A 234 28.86 -12.29 -3.67
CA ASN A 234 28.95 -12.51 -5.12
C ASN A 234 30.38 -12.82 -5.56
N ALA A 235 31.38 -12.15 -4.98
CA ALA A 235 32.79 -12.41 -5.24
C ALA A 235 33.21 -13.82 -4.79
N LEU A 236 32.80 -14.24 -3.57
CA LEU A 236 32.99 -15.61 -3.10
C LEU A 236 32.30 -16.62 -4.02
N THR A 237 31.04 -16.37 -4.40
CA THR A 237 30.28 -17.24 -5.32
C THR A 237 30.99 -17.39 -6.67
N SER A 238 31.49 -16.29 -7.23
CA SER A 238 32.23 -16.31 -8.49
C SER A 238 33.57 -17.04 -8.35
N LEU A 239 34.27 -16.88 -7.23
CA LEU A 239 35.53 -17.58 -6.96
C LEU A 239 35.31 -19.10 -6.86
N PHE A 240 34.27 -19.53 -6.13
CA PHE A 240 33.87 -20.93 -6.05
C PHE A 240 33.49 -21.54 -7.42
N GLN A 241 32.75 -20.79 -8.24
CA GLN A 241 32.40 -21.20 -9.60
C GLN A 241 33.64 -21.32 -10.51
N MET A 242 34.65 -20.45 -10.32
CA MET A 242 35.84 -20.38 -11.16
C MET A 242 36.92 -21.40 -10.79
N THR A 243 37.02 -21.82 -9.52
CA THR A 243 38.13 -22.67 -9.04
C THR A 243 37.81 -24.16 -8.94
N ILE A 244 36.56 -24.56 -8.73
CA ILE A 244 36.23 -25.98 -8.41
C ILE A 244 35.22 -26.60 -9.38
N GLY A 245 34.56 -25.80 -10.24
CA GLY A 245 33.65 -26.31 -11.27
C GLY A 245 32.36 -26.96 -10.74
N ASN A 246 32.25 -27.26 -9.44
CA ASN A 246 31.03 -27.73 -8.79
C ASN A 246 30.93 -27.19 -7.35
N ILE A 247 29.72 -26.77 -6.97
CA ILE A 247 29.36 -26.48 -5.58
C ILE A 247 29.38 -27.84 -4.84
N PRO A 248 30.11 -27.99 -3.71
CA PRO A 248 30.06 -29.22 -2.93
C PRO A 248 28.61 -29.53 -2.53
N GLU A 249 28.17 -30.78 -2.67
CA GLU A 249 26.78 -31.21 -2.41
C GLU A 249 26.25 -30.72 -1.05
N GLU A 250 27.14 -30.65 -0.05
CA GLU A 250 26.86 -30.16 1.29
C GLU A 250 26.29 -28.72 1.31
N PHE A 251 26.62 -27.89 0.32
CA PHE A 251 26.18 -26.50 0.21
C PHE A 251 25.13 -26.28 -0.90
N ALA A 252 24.75 -27.32 -1.64
CA ALA A 252 23.78 -27.21 -2.74
C ALA A 252 22.41 -26.69 -2.26
N HIS A 253 22.03 -26.96 -1.01
CA HIS A 253 20.78 -26.51 -0.39
C HIS A 253 20.71 -24.99 -0.16
N LEU A 254 21.84 -24.28 -0.23
CA LEU A 254 21.90 -22.82 -0.09
C LEU A 254 21.63 -22.08 -1.40
N PHE A 255 21.54 -22.80 -2.53
CA PHE A 255 21.36 -22.24 -3.86
C PHE A 255 20.18 -22.91 -4.58
N PRO A 256 19.34 -22.18 -5.34
CA PRO A 256 18.22 -22.79 -6.06
C PRO A 256 18.71 -23.73 -7.16
N THR A 257 18.11 -24.91 -7.27
CA THR A 257 18.42 -25.90 -8.32
C THR A 257 18.05 -25.35 -9.71
N PRO A 258 18.94 -25.38 -10.72
CA PRO A 258 18.58 -25.03 -12.08
C PRO A 258 17.61 -26.08 -12.67
N ALA A 259 16.58 -25.63 -13.39
CA ALA A 259 15.71 -26.52 -14.15
C ALA A 259 16.53 -27.21 -15.26
N GLN A 260 16.55 -28.55 -15.27
CA GLN A 260 17.17 -29.33 -16.36
C GLN A 260 16.40 -29.10 -17.66
N ALA A 261 17.10 -28.59 -18.68
CA ALA A 261 16.69 -28.69 -20.07
C ALA A 261 17.01 -30.10 -20.61
N PRO A 262 16.19 -30.66 -21.51
CA PRO A 262 16.41 -32.01 -22.04
C PRO A 262 17.65 -32.07 -22.95
N ASN A 263 18.48 -33.08 -22.69
CA ASN A 263 19.69 -33.44 -23.43
C ASN A 263 19.45 -33.60 -24.94
N LEU A 264 20.29 -32.97 -25.75
CA LEU A 264 20.62 -33.41 -27.10
C LEU A 264 22.14 -33.40 -27.22
N GLY A 265 22.68 -34.61 -27.35
CA GLY A 265 24.11 -34.90 -27.28
C GLY A 265 24.92 -34.38 -28.46
N ASP A 266 26.18 -34.11 -28.14
CA ASP A 266 27.26 -33.75 -29.04
C ASP A 266 27.63 -34.87 -30.03
N GLY A 267 27.98 -34.44 -31.25
CA GLY A 267 28.69 -35.23 -32.24
C GLY A 267 29.19 -34.33 -33.38
N VAL A 268 30.45 -33.91 -33.32
CA VAL A 268 31.17 -33.02 -34.26
C VAL A 268 32.41 -33.82 -34.77
N PRO A 269 33.00 -33.63 -35.97
CA PRO A 269 32.48 -33.35 -37.33
C PRO A 269 33.24 -34.08 -38.50
N SER A 270 32.79 -33.80 -39.74
CA SER A 270 33.57 -33.67 -41.01
C SER A 270 33.96 -34.92 -41.84
N PRO A 271 34.35 -34.77 -43.14
CA PRO A 271 33.80 -33.94 -44.22
C PRO A 271 33.75 -34.67 -45.59
N THR A 272 32.73 -34.46 -46.44
CA THR A 272 32.91 -34.57 -47.91
C THR A 272 31.77 -33.89 -48.68
N ARG A 273 32.11 -32.86 -49.46
CA ARG A 273 31.32 -32.32 -50.60
C ARG A 273 31.42 -33.30 -51.79
N PRO A 274 30.81 -33.05 -52.98
CA PRO A 274 29.63 -32.24 -53.34
C PRO A 274 28.69 -32.98 -54.34
N ARG A 275 27.42 -32.54 -54.50
CA ARG A 275 26.63 -32.58 -55.77
C ARG A 275 25.26 -31.91 -55.53
N ARG A 276 24.92 -30.86 -56.29
CA ARG A 276 23.93 -30.85 -57.42
C ARG A 276 22.57 -31.44 -57.00
N SER A 277 21.39 -30.86 -57.20
CA SER A 277 20.92 -29.82 -58.11
C SER A 277 19.39 -29.68 -57.91
N PHE A 278 18.85 -28.50 -58.21
CA PHE A 278 17.54 -28.27 -58.86
C PHE A 278 16.21 -28.53 -58.10
N ASP A 279 15.51 -27.41 -57.90
CA ASP A 279 14.16 -27.10 -58.39
C ASP A 279 12.88 -27.80 -57.88
N LYS A 280 11.92 -26.89 -57.66
CA LYS A 280 10.50 -26.91 -58.07
C LYS A 280 9.42 -27.46 -57.13
N SER A 281 8.65 -26.48 -56.64
CA SER A 281 7.20 -26.25 -56.87
C SER A 281 6.16 -27.29 -56.46
N GLY A 282 5.06 -26.77 -55.89
CA GLY A 282 3.71 -27.35 -55.91
C GLY A 282 3.10 -27.37 -54.51
N GLU A 283 2.21 -26.45 -54.14
CA GLU A 283 0.74 -26.52 -54.37
C GLU A 283 0.12 -27.84 -53.91
N ASN A 284 -0.63 -27.80 -52.80
CA ASN A 284 -2.11 -27.75 -52.77
C ASN A 284 -2.71 -28.34 -51.49
N ASP A 285 -3.69 -27.59 -50.97
CA ASP A 285 -4.98 -28.00 -50.40
C ASP A 285 -5.08 -29.27 -49.54
N SER A 286 -5.37 -29.05 -48.26
CA SER A 286 -6.69 -29.34 -47.64
C SER A 286 -6.81 -28.67 -46.28
#